data_AF-A0A941DEL5-F1
#
_entry.id   AF-A0A941DEL5-F1
#
_cell.length_a   1.000
_cell.length_b   1.000
_cell.length_c   1.000
_cell.angle_alpha   90.00
_cell.angle_beta   90.00
_cell.angle_gamma   90.00
#
_symmetry.space_group_name_H-M   'P 1'
#
loop_
_entity.id
_entity.type
_entity.pdbx_description
1 polymer ?
#
loop_
_entity_poly.entity_id
_entity_poly.type
_entity_poly.pdbx_seq_one_letter_code
_entity_poly.pdbx_strand_id
1 'polypeptide(L)'
;MSENLFLGDTTYPHLPDVEQLQSRIAQLEAELAEARKDQARYQWIRSQNCNQSNLCVVVKPKLNVKLGAYCPSLDLLDKQIDAAIKEQQ
;
A
#
# COMPACT_ATOMS: atom_id res chain seq x y z
N MET A 1 18.64 -44.88 -43.99
CA MET A 1 17.92 -43.68 -44.48
C MET A 1 16.45 -43.96 -44.19
N SER A 2 15.82 -43.35 -43.20
CA SER A 2 15.59 -41.91 -43.06
C SER A 2 15.56 -41.49 -41.59
N GLU A 3 16.17 -40.34 -41.36
CA GLU A 3 16.17 -39.54 -40.13
C GLU A 3 14.78 -38.98 -39.79
N ASN A 4 14.72 -38.42 -38.57
CA ASN A 4 13.78 -37.43 -38.04
C ASN A 4 12.67 -38.03 -37.16
N LEU A 5 12.42 -37.55 -35.94
CA LEU A 5 12.80 -36.28 -35.35
C LEU A 5 12.80 -36.40 -33.82
N PHE A 6 13.94 -36.00 -33.24
CA PHE A 6 14.07 -35.68 -31.82
C PHE A 6 13.12 -34.50 -31.51
N LEU A 7 12.02 -34.78 -30.81
CA LEU A 7 11.28 -33.77 -30.05
C LEU A 7 11.54 -34.16 -28.59
N GLY A 8 12.65 -33.74 -27.99
CA GLY A 8 12.82 -32.34 -27.66
C GLY A 8 11.91 -32.04 -26.48
N ASP A 9 12.34 -32.49 -25.31
CA ASP A 9 11.96 -32.06 -23.96
C ASP A 9 10.93 -30.91 -23.91
N THR A 10 9.63 -31.24 -23.95
CA THR A 10 8.59 -30.27 -23.60
C THR A 10 8.23 -30.47 -22.14
N THR A 11 9.19 -30.15 -21.26
CA THR A 11 8.85 -29.73 -19.90
C THR A 11 8.07 -28.41 -20.01
N TYR A 12 6.78 -28.50 -20.40
CA TYR A 12 5.86 -27.40 -20.24
C TYR A 12 5.84 -27.09 -18.74
N PRO A 13 6.16 -25.86 -18.31
CA PRO A 13 5.96 -25.49 -16.93
C PRO A 13 4.48 -25.75 -16.63
N HIS A 14 4.21 -26.61 -15.65
CA HIS A 14 2.86 -26.93 -15.17
C HIS A 14 2.08 -25.62 -15.10
N LEU A 15 1.08 -25.47 -15.98
CA LEU A 15 0.21 -24.30 -15.98
C LEU A 15 -0.43 -24.23 -14.59
N PRO A 16 -0.26 -23.13 -13.84
CA PRO A 16 -0.88 -23.01 -12.53
C PRO A 16 -2.39 -23.21 -12.68
N ASP A 17 -2.98 -23.90 -11.70
CA ASP A 17 -4.41 -24.18 -11.69
C ASP A 17 -5.19 -22.86 -11.79
N VAL A 18 -6.27 -22.86 -12.58
CA VAL A 18 -7.13 -21.68 -12.76
C VAL A 18 -7.61 -21.17 -11.40
N GLU A 19 -7.86 -22.08 -10.46
CA GLU A 19 -8.23 -21.74 -9.09
C GLU A 19 -7.12 -20.97 -8.34
N GLN A 20 -5.86 -21.40 -8.50
CA GLN A 20 -4.70 -20.72 -7.91
C GLN A 20 -4.52 -19.32 -8.49
N LEU A 21 -4.71 -19.17 -9.81
CA LEU A 21 -4.64 -17.87 -10.48
C LEU A 21 -5.73 -16.93 -10.01
N GLN A 22 -6.97 -17.42 -9.86
CA GLN A 22 -8.08 -16.62 -9.35
C GLN A 22 -7.84 -16.17 -7.90
N SER A 23 -7.35 -17.06 -7.04
CA SER A 23 -6.97 -16.72 -5.67
C SER A 23 -5.87 -15.66 -5.65
N ARG A 24 -4.86 -15.79 -6.53
CA ARG A 24 -3.77 -14.83 -6.63
C ARG A 24 -4.23 -13.46 -7.12
N ILE A 25 -5.15 -13.41 -8.10
CA ILE A 25 -5.75 -12.16 -8.56
C ILE A 25 -6.49 -11.47 -7.40
N ALA A 26 -7.34 -12.19 -6.68
CA ALA A 26 -8.08 -11.63 -5.55
C ALA A 26 -7.13 -11.08 -4.45
N GLN A 27 -6.05 -11.81 -4.16
CA GLN A 27 -5.03 -11.33 -3.22
C GLN A 27 -4.36 -10.04 -3.72
N LEU A 28 -3.96 -10.00 -4.99
CA LEU A 28 -3.31 -8.82 -5.58
C LEU A 28 -4.25 -7.63 -5.62
N GLU A 29 -5.53 -7.83 -5.91
CA GLU A 29 -6.54 -6.78 -5.89
C GLU A 29 -6.70 -6.18 -4.48
N ALA A 30 -6.70 -7.02 -3.43
CA ALA A 30 -6.74 -6.56 -2.05
C ALA A 30 -5.48 -5.77 -1.66
N GLU A 31 -4.29 -6.27 -2.00
CA GLU A 31 -3.01 -5.58 -1.76
C GLU A 31 -2.96 -4.22 -2.48
N LEU A 32 -3.47 -4.17 -3.72
CA LEU A 32 -3.53 -2.95 -4.53
C LEU A 32 -4.53 -1.94 -3.93
N ALA A 33 -5.67 -2.40 -3.43
CA ALA A 33 -6.65 -1.55 -2.76
C ALA A 33 -6.05 -0.87 -1.50
N GLU A 34 -5.34 -1.63 -0.66
CA GLU A 34 -4.71 -1.06 0.54
C GLU A 34 -3.57 -0.09 0.16
N ALA A 35 -2.71 -0.47 -0.80
CA ALA A 35 -1.64 0.40 -1.28
C ALA A 35 -2.16 1.74 -1.84
N ARG A 36 -3.30 1.72 -2.54
CA ARG A 36 -3.97 2.95 -3.01
C ARG A 36 -4.49 3.80 -1.86
N LYS A 37 -5.04 3.17 -0.81
CA LYS A 37 -5.52 3.88 0.37
C LYS A 37 -4.36 4.59 1.08
N ASP A 38 -3.26 3.89 1.29
CA ASP A 38 -2.04 4.46 1.89
C ASP A 38 -1.45 5.58 1.04
N GLN A 39 -1.41 5.40 -0.28
CA GLN A 39 -0.99 6.43 -1.20
C GLN A 39 -1.86 7.69 -1.08
N ALA A 40 -3.18 7.54 -0.99
CA ALA A 40 -4.11 8.67 -0.83
C ALA A 40 -3.91 9.39 0.51
N ARG A 41 -3.75 8.65 1.61
CA ARG A 41 -3.42 9.22 2.95
C ARG A 41 -2.13 10.03 2.89
N TYR A 42 -1.10 9.48 2.27
CA TYR A 42 0.19 10.15 2.11
C TYR A 42 0.11 11.39 1.22
N GLN A 43 -0.66 11.33 0.13
CA GLN A 43 -0.88 12.51 -0.71
C GLN A 43 -1.62 13.62 0.06
N TRP A 44 -2.64 13.25 0.83
CA TRP A 44 -3.41 14.19 1.65
C TRP A 44 -2.54 14.83 2.73
N ILE A 45 -1.71 14.07 3.46
CA ILE A 45 -0.87 14.66 4.53
C ILE A 45 0.17 15.63 3.96
N ARG A 46 0.65 15.40 2.73
CA ARG A 46 1.59 16.30 2.03
C ARG A 46 0.97 17.62 1.58
N SER A 47 -0.35 17.67 1.39
CA SER A 47 -1.03 18.92 1.06
C SER A 47 -1.39 19.74 2.31
N GLN A 48 -1.24 19.18 3.52
CA GLN A 48 -1.55 19.87 4.75
C GLN A 48 -0.39 20.75 5.23
N ASN A 49 -0.72 21.95 5.69
CA ASN A 49 0.23 22.90 6.27
C ASN A 49 -0.05 23.13 7.76
N CYS A 50 1.00 23.42 8.53
CA CYS A 50 0.92 23.62 9.97
C CYS A 50 0.06 24.82 10.42
N ASN A 51 -0.24 25.75 9.52
CA ASN A 51 -1.06 26.93 9.79
C ASN A 51 -2.55 26.72 9.45
N GLN A 52 -2.90 25.70 8.69
CA GLN A 52 -4.24 25.53 8.10
C GLN A 52 -4.89 24.21 8.48
N SER A 53 -4.10 23.18 8.82
CA SER A 53 -4.60 21.84 9.08
C SER A 53 -4.35 21.39 10.52
N ASN A 54 -5.27 20.57 11.03
CA ASN A 54 -5.14 19.93 12.34
C ASN A 54 -4.07 18.82 12.36
N LEU A 55 -3.69 18.30 11.18
CA LEU A 55 -2.65 17.29 11.03
C LEU A 55 -1.59 17.79 10.06
N CYS A 56 -0.31 17.73 10.45
CA CYS A 56 0.81 18.07 9.57
C CYS A 56 2.07 17.26 9.93
N VAL A 57 3.05 17.21 9.03
CA VAL A 57 4.32 16.54 9.25
C VAL A 57 5.35 17.51 9.83
N VAL A 58 6.01 17.11 10.92
CA VAL A 58 7.06 17.90 11.59
C VAL A 58 8.41 17.21 11.48
N VAL A 59 9.43 17.94 11.03
CA VAL A 59 10.82 17.46 10.98
C VAL A 59 11.51 17.67 12.33
N LYS A 60 12.38 16.74 12.75
CA LYS A 60 13.08 16.75 14.05
C LYS A 60 12.11 16.88 15.25
N PRO A 61 11.16 15.94 15.42
CA PRO A 61 10.11 16.06 16.44
C PRO A 61 10.63 16.21 17.87
N LYS A 62 11.79 15.61 18.20
CA LYS A 62 12.42 15.75 19.54
C LYS A 62 12.75 17.19 19.94
N LEU A 63 12.98 18.08 18.96
CA LEU A 63 13.28 19.50 19.20
C LEU A 63 12.04 20.38 19.11
N ASN A 64 11.04 19.96 18.33
CA ASN A 64 9.91 20.79 17.93
C ASN A 64 8.59 20.40 18.62
N VAL A 65 8.54 19.26 19.31
CA VAL A 65 7.36 18.74 19.99
C VAL A 65 7.60 18.72 21.49
N LYS A 66 6.59 19.12 22.27
CA LYS A 66 6.64 19.07 23.74
C LYS A 66 6.68 17.62 24.23
N LEU A 67 7.44 17.36 25.28
CA LEU A 67 7.41 16.06 25.94
C LEU A 67 6.00 15.77 26.46
N GLY A 68 5.52 14.55 26.23
CA GLY A 68 4.16 14.13 26.55
C GLY A 68 3.10 14.52 25.52
N ALA A 69 3.47 15.18 24.41
CA ALA A 69 2.54 15.39 23.31
C ALA A 69 2.13 14.05 22.68
N TYR A 70 0.89 13.97 22.23
CA TYR A 70 0.38 12.80 21.53
C TYR A 70 0.98 12.71 20.12
N CYS A 71 1.69 11.62 19.84
CA CYS A 71 2.30 11.33 18.55
C CYS A 71 1.78 9.98 18.02
N PRO A 72 0.65 9.96 17.28
CA PRO A 72 0.13 8.72 16.72
C PRO A 72 1.10 8.17 15.66
N SER A 73 1.21 6.84 15.60
CA SER A 73 2.07 6.13 14.65
C SER A 73 1.36 4.87 14.14
N LEU A 74 1.78 4.36 12.97
CA LEU A 74 1.20 3.17 12.33
C LEU A 74 -0.34 3.32 12.20
N ASP A 75 -1.09 2.27 12.52
CA ASP A 75 -2.55 2.25 12.46
C ASP A 75 -3.26 3.41 13.17
N LEU A 76 -2.67 3.96 14.24
CA LEU A 76 -3.24 5.12 14.94
C LEU A 76 -3.14 6.37 14.09
N LEU A 77 -2.05 6.55 13.34
CA LEU A 77 -1.90 7.66 12.41
C LEU A 77 -2.89 7.51 11.25
N ASP A 78 -3.04 6.31 10.71
CA ASP A 78 -3.95 6.05 9.59
C ASP A 78 -5.40 6.34 9.98
N LYS A 79 -5.83 5.95 11.18
CA LYS A 79 -7.16 6.27 11.71
C LYS A 79 -7.37 7.78 11.88
N GLN A 80 -6.34 8.51 12.33
CA GLN A 80 -6.43 9.97 12.49
C GLN A 80 -6.50 10.67 11.14
N ILE A 81 -5.75 10.20 10.14
CA ILE A 81 -5.84 10.72 8.76
C ILE A 81 -7.22 10.41 8.17
N ASP A 82 -7.71 9.18 8.28
CA ASP A 82 -9.03 8.79 7.77
C ASP A 82 -10.15 9.62 8.41
N ALA A 83 -10.07 9.89 9.72
CA ALA A 83 -11.00 10.76 10.43
C ALA A 83 -10.94 12.22 9.91
N ALA A 84 -9.73 12.78 9.77
CA ALA A 84 -9.54 14.15 9.30
C ALA A 84 -10.00 14.34 7.85
N ILE A 85 -9.78 13.35 6.97
CA ILE A 85 -10.29 13.38 5.59
C ILE A 85 -11.82 13.38 5.59
N LYS A 86 -12.46 12.59 6.46
CA LYS A 86 -13.91 12.51 6.57
C LYS A 86 -14.53 13.81 7.08
N GLU A 87 -13.86 14.52 7.99
CA GLU A 87 -14.32 15.81 8.52
C GLU A 87 -14.25 16.96 7.51
N GLN A 88 -13.41 16.83 6.47
CA GLN A 88 -13.23 17.85 5.41
C GLN A 88 -14.16 17.66 4.20
N GLN A 89 -14.96 16.59 4.16
CA GLN A 89 -15.98 16.31 3.14
C GLN A 89 -17.34 16.86 3.54
#